data_AF-A0A967T3E3-F1
#
_entry.id   AF-A0A967T3E3-F1
#
_cell.length_a   1.000
_cell.length_b   1.000
_cell.length_c   1.000
_cell.angle_alpha   90.00
_cell.angle_beta   90.00
_cell.angle_gamma   90.00
#
_symmetry.space_group_name_H-M   'P 1'
#
loop_
_entity.id
_entity.type
_entity.pdbx_description
1 polymer ?
#
loop_
_entity_poly.entity_id
_entity_poly.type
_entity_poly.pdbx_seq_one_letter_code
_entity_poly.pdbx_strand_id
1 'polypeptide(L)'
;MNQANLLQKEATLTQTQFDVHAYTLNLGLWPSTQLLEGSVIIEGTSLVNSLSHLEIDLLSNMTVDSVIQDQNAVNYTHTGDIVHIQLPVPI
;
A
#
# COMPACT_ATOMS: atom_id res chain seq x y z
N MET A 1 17.29 22.11 -7.93
CA MET A 1 16.82 21.69 -6.59
C MET A 1 15.79 20.59 -6.83
N ASN A 2 16.15 19.33 -6.57
CA ASN A 2 15.19 18.22 -6.65
C ASN A 2 14.22 18.37 -5.48
N GLN A 3 12.97 18.75 -5.77
CA GLN A 3 11.91 18.53 -4.81
C GLN A 3 11.79 17.02 -4.63
N ALA A 4 11.88 16.54 -3.40
CA ALA A 4 11.38 15.22 -3.08
C ALA A 4 9.91 15.18 -3.54
N ASN A 5 9.55 14.20 -4.38
CA ASN A 5 8.16 13.92 -4.69
C ASN A 5 7.53 13.41 -3.38
N LEU A 6 7.06 14.35 -2.56
CA LEU A 6 6.35 14.03 -1.34
C LEU A 6 4.96 13.54 -1.76
N LEU A 7 4.50 12.47 -1.12
CA LEU A 7 3.09 12.12 -1.06
C LEU A 7 2.37 13.21 -0.24
N GLN A 8 2.28 14.43 -0.77
CA GLN A 8 1.44 15.51 -0.24
C GLN A 8 0.18 15.54 -1.09
N LYS A 9 -0.73 14.62 -0.76
CA LYS A 9 -2.03 14.45 -1.39
C LYS A 9 -3.06 14.27 -0.28
N GLU A 10 -4.21 14.92 -0.42
CA GLU A 10 -5.37 14.66 0.43
C GLU A 10 -5.77 13.19 0.35
N ALA A 11 -6.05 12.57 1.49
CA ALA A 11 -6.50 11.19 1.54
C ALA A 11 -7.72 11.00 0.64
N THR A 12 -7.75 9.90 -0.11
CA THR A 12 -8.94 9.54 -0.87
C THR A 12 -10.06 9.15 0.08
N LEU A 13 -11.31 9.16 -0.42
CA LEU A 13 -12.44 8.68 0.39
C LEU A 13 -12.21 7.25 0.88
N THR A 14 -11.64 6.37 0.04
CA THR A 14 -11.32 4.99 0.41
C THR A 14 -10.30 4.91 1.55
N GLN A 15 -9.28 5.77 1.54
CA GLN A 15 -8.27 5.84 2.61
C GLN A 15 -8.85 6.25 3.97
N THR A 16 -9.99 6.94 4.00
CA THR A 16 -10.68 7.30 5.25
C THR A 16 -11.58 6.19 5.80
N GLN A 17 -11.74 5.07 5.09
CA GLN A 17 -12.65 3.98 5.47
C GLN A 17 -11.98 2.89 6.31
N PHE A 18 -10.68 3.01 6.59
CA PHE A 18 -9.95 2.11 7.47
C PHE A 18 -8.95 2.90 8.31
N ASP A 19 -8.64 2.35 9.47
CA ASP A 19 -7.61 2.87 10.36
C ASP A 19 -6.43 1.91 10.40
N VAL A 20 -5.22 2.41 10.18
CA VAL A 20 -3.99 1.61 10.21
C VAL A 20 -3.34 1.76 11.58
N HIS A 21 -3.17 0.63 12.27
CA HIS A 21 -2.58 0.58 13.59
C HIS A 21 -1.07 0.39 13.55
N ALA A 22 -0.56 -0.39 12.59
CA ALA A 22 0.85 -0.72 12.50
C ALA A 22 1.30 -1.02 11.07
N TYR A 23 2.57 -0.71 10.83
CA TYR A 23 3.34 -1.18 9.68
C TYR A 23 4.53 -1.99 10.19
N THR A 24 4.67 -3.23 9.72
CA THR A 24 5.91 -3.99 9.90
C THR A 24 6.66 -4.00 8.58
N LEU A 25 7.84 -3.38 8.56
CA LEU A 25 8.67 -3.25 7.38
C LEU A 25 9.82 -4.25 7.43
N ASN A 26 9.91 -5.12 6.43
CA ASN A 26 11.06 -5.98 6.20
C ASN A 26 11.72 -5.55 4.89
N LEU A 27 12.76 -4.72 5.00
CA LEU A 27 13.41 -4.05 3.88
C LEU A 27 14.86 -4.49 3.79
N GLY A 28 15.31 -4.82 2.59
CA GLY A 28 16.73 -4.82 2.28
C GLY A 28 17.14 -3.50 1.65
N LEU A 29 18.41 -3.14 1.80
CA LEU A 29 18.97 -1.91 1.26
C LEU A 29 20.24 -2.25 0.49
N TRP A 30 20.33 -1.83 -0.77
CA TRP A 30 21.50 -2.04 -1.62
C TRP A 30 22.01 -0.69 -2.13
N PRO A 31 22.86 0.01 -1.35
CA PRO A 31 23.33 1.34 -1.72
C PRO A 31 24.14 1.38 -3.02
N SER A 32 24.86 0.30 -3.36
CA SER A 32 25.69 0.20 -4.56
C SER A 32 24.86 0.24 -5.85
N THR A 33 23.64 -0.29 -5.82
CA THR A 33 22.69 -0.30 -6.93
C THR A 33 21.55 0.70 -6.74
N GLN A 34 21.55 1.44 -5.62
CA GLN A 34 20.48 2.35 -5.22
C GLN A 34 19.10 1.66 -5.21
N LEU A 35 19.07 0.38 -4.80
CA LEU A 35 17.87 -0.45 -4.77
C LEU A 35 17.33 -0.57 -3.33
N LEU A 36 16.01 -0.52 -3.21
CA LEU A 36 15.21 -0.83 -2.03
C LEU A 36 14.18 -1.88 -2.47
N GLU A 37 14.14 -3.02 -1.80
CA GLU A 37 13.13 -4.08 -2.00
C GLU A 37 12.76 -4.68 -0.64
N GLY A 38 11.59 -5.31 -0.58
CA GLY A 38 11.12 -5.92 0.66
C GLY A 38 9.61 -6.07 0.70
N SER A 39 9.10 -6.29 1.91
CA SER A 39 7.67 -6.46 2.17
C SER A 39 7.22 -5.57 3.32
N VAL A 40 5.98 -5.11 3.24
CA VAL A 40 5.30 -4.38 4.32
C VAL A 40 4.06 -5.15 4.73
N ILE A 41 3.92 -5.43 6.03
CA ILE A 41 2.67 -5.92 6.62
C ILE A 41 1.93 -4.71 7.18
N ILE A 42 0.67 -4.56 6.79
CA ILE A 42 -0.22 -3.50 7.25
C ILE A 42 -1.25 -4.14 8.16
N GLU A 43 -1.33 -3.67 9.41
CA GLU A 43 -2.36 -4.08 10.36
C GLU A 43 -3.31 -2.92 10.61
N GLY A 44 -4.60 -3.15 10.43
CA GLY A 44 -5.61 -2.10 10.55
C GLY A 44 -7.00 -2.65 10.79
N THR A 45 -7.99 -1.76 10.88
CA THR A 45 -9.39 -2.09 11.09
C THR A 45 -10.27 -1.28 10.16
N SER A 46 -11.32 -1.92 9.62
CA SER A 46 -12.33 -1.23 8.83
C SER A 46 -13.17 -0.31 9.71
N LEU A 47 -13.42 0.90 9.23
CA LEU A 47 -14.32 1.88 9.85
C LEU A 47 -15.72 1.87 9.22
N VAL A 48 -15.91 1.08 8.17
CA VAL A 48 -17.18 0.91 7.47
C VAL A 48 -17.57 -0.56 7.41
N ASN A 49 -18.86 -0.84 7.25
CA ASN A 49 -19.30 -2.20 7.01
C ASN A 49 -18.93 -2.63 5.58
N SER A 50 -18.40 -3.86 5.44
CA SER A 50 -18.16 -4.47 4.13
C SER A 50 -17.17 -3.69 3.26
N LEU A 51 -16.06 -3.26 3.85
CA LEU A 51 -14.94 -2.70 3.11
C LEU A 51 -14.40 -3.76 2.16
N SER A 52 -14.44 -3.47 0.86
CA SER A 52 -14.03 -4.40 -0.19
C SER A 52 -12.85 -3.87 -1.01
N HIS A 53 -12.44 -2.63 -0.80
CA HIS A 53 -11.40 -1.96 -1.55
C HIS A 53 -10.47 -1.20 -0.62
N LEU A 54 -9.16 -1.30 -0.85
CA LEU A 54 -8.14 -0.51 -0.16
C LEU A 54 -7.34 0.29 -1.18
N GLU A 55 -6.94 1.49 -0.78
CA GLU A 55 -6.02 2.34 -1.52
C GLU A 55 -4.82 2.67 -0.63
N ILE A 56 -3.63 2.27 -1.06
CA ILE A 56 -2.38 2.53 -0.34
C ILE A 56 -1.53 3.46 -1.20
N ASP A 57 -1.06 4.56 -0.63
CA ASP A 57 -0.16 5.44 -1.35
C ASP A 57 1.21 4.77 -1.53
N LEU A 58 1.68 4.70 -2.77
CA LEU A 58 2.98 4.18 -3.14
C LEU A 58 3.43 4.88 -4.41
N LEU A 59 4.60 5.54 -4.37
CA LEU A 59 5.11 6.31 -5.51
C LEU A 59 5.15 5.45 -6.79
N SER A 60 4.77 6.05 -7.90
CA SER A 60 4.71 5.44 -9.24
C SER A 60 6.04 4.87 -9.75
N ASN A 61 7.17 5.23 -9.15
CA ASN A 61 8.47 4.68 -9.47
C ASN A 61 8.82 3.40 -8.67
N MET A 62 7.97 2.98 -7.74
CA MET A 62 8.09 1.71 -7.03
C MET A 62 7.29 0.62 -7.75
N THR A 63 7.68 -0.63 -7.57
CA THR A 63 6.98 -1.78 -8.16
C THR A 63 6.43 -2.65 -7.04
N VAL A 64 5.19 -3.11 -7.20
CA VAL A 64 4.58 -4.10 -6.31
C VAL A 64 4.58 -5.44 -7.04
N ASP A 65 5.21 -6.45 -6.46
CA ASP A 65 5.25 -7.81 -7.02
C ASP A 65 4.04 -8.66 -6.63
N SER A 66 3.53 -8.45 -5.41
CA SER A 66 2.35 -9.15 -4.91
C SER A 66 1.70 -8.41 -3.74
N VAL A 67 0.41 -8.65 -3.54
CA VAL A 67 -0.33 -8.28 -2.32
C VAL A 67 -0.97 -9.55 -1.77
N ILE A 68 -0.86 -9.76 -0.45
CA ILE A 68 -1.31 -10.98 0.22
C ILE A 68 -2.25 -10.60 1.36
N GLN A 69 -3.40 -11.28 1.46
CA GLN A 69 -4.31 -11.22 2.60
C GLN A 69 -4.60 -12.63 3.08
N ASP A 70 -4.44 -12.89 4.38
CA ASP A 70 -4.71 -14.20 5.01
C ASP A 70 -4.06 -15.37 4.25
N GLN A 71 -2.80 -15.19 3.82
CA GLN A 71 -1.98 -16.13 3.03
C GLN A 71 -2.43 -16.35 1.58
N ASN A 72 -3.43 -15.61 1.09
CA ASN A 72 -3.89 -15.66 -0.30
C ASN A 72 -3.44 -14.42 -1.07
N ALA A 73 -2.96 -14.63 -2.30
CA ALA A 73 -2.70 -13.52 -3.20
C ALA A 73 -4.02 -12.81 -3.55
N VAL A 74 -4.01 -11.48 -3.54
CA VAL A 74 -5.17 -10.66 -3.89
C VAL A 74 -4.87 -9.81 -5.12
N ASN A 75 -5.92 -9.49 -5.87
CA ASN A 75 -5.79 -8.67 -7.06
C ASN A 75 -5.48 -7.23 -6.66
N TYR A 76 -4.53 -6.63 -7.37
CA TYR A 76 -4.21 -5.22 -7.24
C TYR A 76 -3.86 -4.59 -8.58
N THR A 77 -3.94 -3.27 -8.64
CA THR A 77 -3.32 -2.46 -9.69
C THR A 77 -2.52 -1.34 -9.04
N HIS A 78 -1.48 -0.87 -9.72
CA HIS A 78 -0.70 0.28 -9.29
C HIS A 78 -0.76 1.34 -10.39
N THR A 79 -1.45 2.44 -10.13
CA THR A 79 -1.69 3.50 -11.13
C THR A 79 -1.37 4.84 -10.51
N GLY A 80 -0.43 5.58 -11.11
CA GLY A 80 0.14 6.77 -10.47
C GLY A 80 0.74 6.41 -9.12
N ASP A 81 0.49 7.22 -8.10
CA ASP A 81 1.06 7.02 -6.77
C ASP A 81 0.13 6.20 -5.83
N ILE A 82 -0.76 5.36 -6.37
CA ILE A 82 -1.76 4.59 -5.59
C ILE A 82 -1.78 3.12 -6.00
N VAL A 83 -1.67 2.24 -5.00
CA VAL A 83 -1.98 0.81 -5.12
C VAL A 83 -3.44 0.58 -4.76
N HIS A 84 -4.20 0.10 -5.73
CA HIS A 84 -5.61 -0.27 -5.61
C HIS A 84 -5.70 -1.76 -5.34
N ILE A 85 -6.23 -2.16 -4.18
CA ILE A 85 -6.33 -3.57 -3.75
C ILE A 85 -7.79 -3.97 -3.66
N GLN A 86 -8.16 -5.05 -4.34
CA GLN A 86 -9.50 -5.63 -4.24
C GLN A 86 -9.48 -6.77 -3.22
N LEU A 87 -10.23 -6.61 -2.12
CA LEU A 87 -10.37 -7.67 -1.13
C LEU A 87 -11.27 -8.78 -1.70
N PRO A 88 -10.89 -10.07 -1.57
CA PRO A 88 -11.67 -11.21 -2.05
C PRO A 88 -12.96 -11.41 -1.25
N VAL A 89 -12.96 -11.00 0.02
CA VAL A 89 -14.13 -10.99 0.91
C VAL A 89 -14.19 -9.63 1.61
N PRO A 90 -15.34 -8.93 1.60
CA PRO A 90 -15.49 -7.68 2.33
C PRO A 90 -15.35 -7.88 3.85
N ILE A 91 -14.69 -6.93 4.52
CA ILE A 91 -14.44 -6.94 5.97
C ILE A 91 -15.18 -5.83 6.72
#